data_AF-A0AA37SQ10-F1
#
_entry.id   AF-A0AA37SQ10-F1
#
_cell.length_a   1.000
_cell.length_b   1.000
_cell.length_c   1.000
_cell.angle_alpha   90.00
_cell.angle_beta   90.00
_cell.angle_gamma   90.00
#
_symmetry.space_group_name_H-M   'P 1'
#
loop_
_entity.id
_entity.type
_entity.pdbx_description
1 polymer ?
#
loop_
_entity_poly.entity_id
_entity_poly.type
_entity_poly.pdbx_seq_one_letter_code
_entity_poly.pdbx_strand_id
1 'polypeptide(L)'
;MMTMEKFKFTSFVIITLALVLTSCQKDIQVYKKDIQLNLPTENLDYINANYASSLSESSRQVPQLLRNSGVTNEGAKLGRVLFYDTQLSLNNRVSCASCHDQKSAFADNKALSVGFENKVTPRNSMAIVNPVVNNSLFWDSRSNSIENLIREPIQNHIEMGMESMEQLVKKLNSVEYYKPLVEEAFQAEEFTEQLVVEALSQFLRSMVSMDSKFDKGSESGFSNYSELELRGKDIFFSDHAKCSTCHKGINFSAPDGNGGGSSISNSFINQQDNSFGNSEYAGPEIMGTANIGLDIVYADNGFSNGQFKIPTLRNIGLTGPYMHDGRFETLEEVVDHYSDNMKLHQNLDDKFVQGDQVRLLKFDQNDKAALVAFLNTLSDEDFVQAERFSDPFVR
;
A
#
# COMPACT_ATOMS: atom_id res chain seq x y z
N MET A 1 -37.33 63.54 17.13
CA MET A 1 -35.88 63.30 17.19
C MET A 1 -35.54 61.80 17.32
N MET A 2 -36.33 60.89 16.71
CA MET A 2 -36.22 59.44 16.98
C MET A 2 -36.34 58.56 15.72
N THR A 3 -36.08 59.12 14.54
CA THR A 3 -36.25 58.45 13.24
C THR A 3 -34.97 58.33 12.41
N MET A 4 -33.94 59.13 12.67
CA MET A 4 -32.66 59.07 11.92
C MET A 4 -31.63 58.09 12.51
N GLU A 5 -31.66 57.78 13.80
CA GLU A 5 -30.70 56.83 14.40
C GLU A 5 -31.03 55.37 14.07
N LYS A 6 -32.32 55.01 14.00
CA LYS A 6 -32.71 53.64 13.64
C LYS A 6 -32.30 53.29 12.22
N PHE A 7 -32.38 54.22 11.27
CA PHE A 7 -32.03 53.97 9.87
C PHE A 7 -30.53 53.75 9.65
N LYS A 8 -29.67 54.46 10.39
CA LYS A 8 -28.22 54.26 10.35
C LYS A 8 -27.80 52.92 10.95
N PHE A 9 -28.50 52.46 12.00
CA PHE A 9 -28.19 51.19 12.64
C PHE A 9 -28.59 49.98 11.78
N THR A 10 -29.77 50.01 11.13
CA THR A 10 -30.17 48.92 10.22
C THR A 10 -29.31 48.86 8.96
N SER A 11 -28.92 50.00 8.37
CA SER A 11 -28.00 50.00 7.22
C SER A 11 -26.60 49.50 7.57
N PHE A 12 -26.09 49.80 8.77
CA PHE A 12 -24.78 49.32 9.20
C PHE A 12 -24.79 47.80 9.39
N VAL A 13 -25.83 47.25 10.05
CA VAL A 13 -25.98 45.79 10.27
C VAL A 13 -26.16 45.01 8.97
N ILE A 14 -26.88 45.55 7.99
CA ILE A 14 -27.05 44.88 6.68
C ILE A 14 -25.73 44.88 5.88
N ILE A 15 -24.93 45.95 5.97
CA ILE A 15 -23.62 46.03 5.29
C ILE A 15 -22.60 45.10 5.96
N THR A 16 -22.57 44.99 7.30
CA THR A 16 -21.72 43.99 7.98
C THR A 16 -22.19 42.56 7.74
N LEU A 17 -23.50 42.29 7.68
CA LEU A 17 -23.99 40.95 7.35
C LEU A 17 -23.70 40.56 5.89
N ALA A 18 -23.76 41.52 4.96
CA ALA A 18 -23.37 41.30 3.56
C ALA A 18 -21.84 41.07 3.41
N LEU A 19 -21.01 41.79 4.18
CA LEU A 19 -19.55 41.59 4.19
C LEU A 19 -19.11 40.28 4.85
N VAL A 20 -19.87 39.77 5.83
CA VAL A 20 -19.61 38.46 6.43
C VAL A 20 -20.03 37.31 5.50
N LEU A 21 -21.07 37.50 4.67
CA LEU A 21 -21.51 36.49 3.71
C LEU A 21 -20.66 36.45 2.42
N THR A 22 -19.92 37.51 2.07
CA THR A 22 -19.00 37.51 0.91
C THR A 22 -17.57 37.09 1.26
N SER A 23 -17.24 36.90 2.55
CA SER A 23 -15.87 36.60 3.00
C SER A 23 -15.54 35.10 3.15
N CYS A 24 -16.47 34.20 2.79
CA CYS A 24 -16.26 32.75 2.85
C CYS A 24 -16.38 32.07 1.48
N GLN A 25 -15.76 32.64 0.45
CA GLN A 25 -15.17 31.80 -0.60
C GLN A 25 -13.67 31.73 -0.29
N LYS A 26 -13.23 30.60 0.28
CA LYS A 26 -11.81 30.27 0.26
C LYS A 26 -11.46 30.12 -1.22
N ASP A 27 -10.88 31.15 -1.82
CA ASP A 27 -10.25 31.02 -3.13
C ASP A 27 -9.26 29.86 -3.04
N ILE A 28 -9.53 28.80 -3.81
CA ILE A 28 -8.59 27.72 -4.02
C ILE A 28 -7.40 28.37 -4.72
N GLN A 29 -6.35 28.67 -3.97
CA GLN A 29 -5.11 29.14 -4.54
C GLN A 29 -4.50 28.00 -5.35
N VAL A 30 -4.80 28.01 -6.65
CA VAL A 30 -4.10 27.18 -7.62
C VAL A 30 -2.70 27.73 -7.73
N TYR A 31 -1.78 27.16 -6.96
CA TYR A 31 -0.36 27.45 -7.08
C TYR A 31 0.10 27.02 -8.48
N LYS A 32 0.14 27.96 -9.42
CA LYS A 32 0.67 27.75 -10.78
C LYS A 32 2.20 27.72 -10.71
N LYS A 33 2.76 26.60 -10.26
CA LYS A 33 4.08 26.19 -10.76
C LYS A 33 3.83 25.66 -12.17
N ASP A 34 4.70 25.94 -13.14
CA ASP A 34 4.62 25.31 -14.46
C ASP A 34 4.91 23.81 -14.28
N ILE A 35 3.84 23.04 -14.08
CA ILE A 35 3.89 21.60 -13.92
C ILE A 35 4.00 20.99 -15.32
N GLN A 36 5.13 20.34 -15.60
CA GLN A 36 5.35 19.63 -16.85
C GLN A 36 5.36 18.12 -16.61
N LEU A 37 4.62 17.39 -17.44
CA LEU A 37 4.65 15.93 -17.48
C LEU A 37 5.76 15.46 -18.42
N ASN A 38 6.57 14.52 -17.95
CA ASN A 38 7.52 13.72 -18.73
C ASN A 38 6.90 12.34 -18.97
N LEU A 39 5.96 12.27 -19.91
CA LEU A 39 5.37 11.01 -20.35
C LEU A 39 6.01 10.57 -21.67
N PRO A 40 6.33 9.27 -21.83
CA PRO A 40 6.82 8.75 -23.10
C PRO A 40 5.74 8.88 -24.18
N THR A 41 6.18 8.98 -25.43
CA THR A 41 5.27 9.09 -26.60
C THR A 41 4.43 7.83 -26.78
N GLU A 42 5.02 6.67 -26.53
CA GLU A 42 4.33 5.38 -26.52
C GLU A 42 3.98 4.99 -25.09
N ASN A 43 2.81 4.37 -24.92
CA ASN A 43 2.38 3.91 -23.62
C ASN A 43 3.27 2.78 -23.10
N LEU A 44 3.74 2.92 -21.85
CA LEU A 44 4.47 1.85 -21.15
C LEU A 44 3.55 0.64 -20.94
N ASP A 45 4.14 -0.55 -20.86
CA ASP A 45 3.39 -1.77 -20.65
C ASP A 45 3.04 -1.96 -19.16
N TYR A 46 1.76 -1.75 -18.83
CA TYR A 46 1.18 -2.00 -17.51
C TYR A 46 0.40 -3.32 -17.47
N ILE A 47 0.18 -3.98 -18.61
CA ILE A 47 -0.70 -5.15 -18.74
C ILE A 47 0.11 -6.42 -18.69
N ASN A 48 1.14 -6.51 -19.54
CA ASN A 48 2.02 -7.66 -19.56
C ASN A 48 3.13 -7.35 -18.56
N ALA A 49 3.06 -8.00 -17.40
CA ALA A 49 4.21 -8.17 -16.53
C ALA A 49 5.24 -9.12 -17.19
N ASN A 50 5.58 -8.88 -18.45
CA ASN A 50 6.77 -9.41 -19.08
C ASN A 50 7.93 -8.62 -18.49
N TYR A 51 8.44 -9.11 -17.36
CA TYR A 51 9.70 -8.68 -16.78
C TYR A 51 10.80 -8.97 -17.80
N ALA A 52 11.06 -8.00 -18.67
CA ALA A 52 12.05 -8.13 -19.71
C ALA A 52 13.40 -7.67 -19.17
N SER A 53 14.28 -8.61 -18.83
CA SER A 53 15.65 -8.51 -19.32
C SER A 53 16.37 -9.86 -19.36
N SER A 54 16.68 -10.28 -20.59
CA SER A 54 17.74 -11.20 -20.99
C SER A 54 17.74 -12.64 -20.44
N LEU A 55 17.68 -13.58 -21.39
CA LEU A 55 18.00 -15.01 -21.33
C LEU A 55 16.84 -15.95 -20.96
N SER A 56 16.43 -16.70 -21.99
CA SER A 56 15.48 -17.81 -22.06
C SER A 56 13.99 -17.45 -22.04
N GLU A 57 13.31 -17.91 -23.09
CA GLU A 57 11.86 -17.91 -23.32
C GLU A 57 11.10 -18.81 -22.32
N SER A 58 11.43 -18.79 -21.03
CA SER A 58 10.46 -19.13 -20.00
C SER A 58 9.86 -17.83 -19.51
N SER A 59 8.93 -17.27 -20.28
CA SER A 59 8.06 -16.20 -19.81
C SER A 59 7.41 -16.70 -18.51
N ARG A 60 7.88 -16.20 -17.36
CA ARG A 60 7.26 -16.48 -16.07
C ARG A 60 5.78 -16.15 -16.23
N GLN A 61 4.92 -17.17 -16.23
CA GLN A 61 3.50 -16.92 -16.33
C GLN A 61 3.06 -16.29 -15.02
N VAL A 62 2.91 -14.97 -15.02
CA VAL A 62 2.25 -14.28 -13.91
C VAL A 62 0.91 -14.97 -13.68
N PRO A 63 0.67 -15.48 -12.44
CA PRO A 63 -0.54 -16.21 -12.14
C PRO A 63 -1.77 -15.43 -12.56
N GLN A 64 -2.81 -16.12 -13.05
CA GLN A 64 -4.01 -15.46 -13.59
C GLN A 64 -4.63 -14.46 -12.60
N LEU A 65 -4.52 -14.72 -11.30
CA LEU A 65 -4.97 -13.84 -10.21
C LEU A 65 -4.22 -12.50 -10.14
N LEU A 66 -2.97 -12.48 -10.59
CA LEU A 66 -2.14 -11.27 -10.72
C LEU A 66 -2.18 -10.69 -12.14
N ARG A 67 -2.92 -11.32 -13.07
CA ARG A 67 -3.09 -10.73 -14.40
C ARG A 67 -4.02 -9.54 -14.27
N ASN A 68 -3.58 -8.43 -14.85
CA ASN A 68 -4.21 -7.12 -14.76
C ASN A 68 -5.50 -7.04 -15.60
N SER A 69 -6.46 -7.93 -15.33
CA SER A 69 -7.73 -7.97 -16.06
C SER A 69 -8.50 -6.66 -15.88
N GLY A 70 -8.81 -6.01 -17.00
CA GLY A 70 -9.43 -4.68 -17.02
C GLY A 70 -8.48 -3.49 -16.89
N VAL A 71 -7.16 -3.69 -16.79
CA VAL A 71 -6.18 -2.61 -16.91
C VAL A 71 -5.90 -2.32 -18.39
N THR A 72 -5.92 -1.05 -18.76
CA THR A 72 -5.38 -0.56 -20.04
C THR A 72 -4.10 0.24 -19.78
N ASN A 73 -3.22 0.34 -20.77
CA ASN A 73 -1.99 1.12 -20.59
C ASN A 73 -2.32 2.63 -20.44
N GLU A 74 -3.35 3.10 -21.14
CA GLU A 74 -3.83 4.47 -21.11
C GLU A 74 -4.44 4.80 -19.74
N GLY A 75 -5.29 3.91 -19.20
CA GLY A 75 -5.92 4.08 -17.90
C GLY A 75 -4.91 4.01 -16.75
N ALA A 76 -3.97 3.07 -16.79
CA ALA A 76 -2.87 3.00 -15.83
C ALA A 76 -1.92 4.19 -15.93
N LYS A 77 -1.65 4.71 -17.14
CA LYS A 77 -0.86 5.94 -17.32
C LYS A 77 -1.55 7.14 -16.66
N LEU A 78 -2.86 7.31 -16.85
CA LEU A 78 -3.63 8.35 -16.16
C LEU A 78 -3.60 8.15 -14.64
N GLY A 79 -3.75 6.91 -14.17
CA GLY A 79 -3.63 6.55 -12.76
C GLY A 79 -2.26 6.88 -12.17
N ARG A 80 -1.17 6.64 -12.91
CA ARG A 80 0.19 7.02 -12.54
C ARG A 80 0.30 8.54 -12.37
N VAL A 81 -0.23 9.32 -13.31
CA VAL A 81 -0.23 10.78 -13.20
C VAL A 81 -0.98 11.20 -11.93
N LEU A 82 -2.18 10.69 -11.69
CA LEU A 82 -2.97 10.97 -10.47
C LEU A 82 -2.22 10.59 -9.19
N PHE A 83 -1.54 9.44 -9.16
CA PHE A 83 -0.82 8.95 -7.98
C PHE A 83 0.27 9.90 -7.50
N TYR A 84 0.99 10.53 -8.43
CA TYR A 84 2.08 11.46 -8.13
C TYR A 84 1.62 12.92 -7.99
N ASP A 85 0.41 13.26 -8.43
CA ASP A 85 -0.07 14.63 -8.50
C ASP A 85 -0.55 15.17 -7.15
N THR A 86 0.01 16.30 -6.71
CA THR A 86 -0.41 16.97 -5.49
C THR A 86 -1.81 17.58 -5.58
N GLN A 87 -2.36 17.74 -6.80
CA GLN A 87 -3.71 18.24 -7.04
C GLN A 87 -4.80 17.39 -6.36
N LEU A 88 -4.51 16.14 -5.98
CA LEU A 88 -5.45 15.30 -5.24
C LEU A 88 -5.70 15.79 -3.80
N SER A 89 -4.75 16.50 -3.18
CA SER A 89 -4.92 17.02 -1.81
C SER A 89 -5.56 18.40 -1.80
N LEU A 90 -6.33 18.72 -0.75
CA LEU A 90 -7.09 19.97 -0.64
C LEU A 90 -6.24 21.23 -0.92
N ASN A 91 -5.00 21.26 -0.43
CA ASN A 91 -4.10 22.42 -0.51
C ASN A 91 -2.93 22.26 -1.50
N ASN A 92 -2.95 21.25 -2.37
CA ASN A 92 -1.92 21.01 -3.39
C ASN A 92 -0.52 20.71 -2.82
N ARG A 93 -0.42 20.06 -1.66
CA ARG A 93 0.88 19.78 -1.01
C ARG A 93 1.26 18.32 -0.93
N VAL A 94 0.29 17.41 -0.96
CA VAL A 94 0.55 15.96 -0.87
C VAL A 94 -0.15 15.21 -1.99
N SER A 95 0.46 14.13 -2.42
CA SER A 95 -0.06 13.13 -3.36
C SER A 95 0.01 11.75 -2.71
N CYS A 96 -0.49 10.70 -3.38
CA CYS A 96 -0.29 9.33 -2.89
C CYS A 96 1.21 9.02 -2.72
N ALA A 97 2.02 9.45 -3.71
CA ALA A 97 3.48 9.29 -3.69
C ALA A 97 4.20 10.08 -2.58
N SER A 98 3.54 11.00 -1.87
CA SER A 98 4.14 11.67 -0.70
C SER A 98 4.33 10.74 0.50
N CYS A 99 3.55 9.65 0.57
CA CYS A 99 3.61 8.63 1.62
C CYS A 99 3.93 7.23 1.07
N HIS A 100 3.84 7.04 -0.25
CA HIS A 100 4.09 5.78 -0.94
C HIS A 100 5.21 5.95 -1.96
N ASP A 101 6.45 5.91 -1.49
CA ASP A 101 7.65 6.14 -2.29
C ASP A 101 8.06 4.88 -3.06
N GLN A 102 8.24 4.99 -4.38
CA GLN A 102 8.57 3.85 -5.25
C GLN A 102 9.83 3.11 -4.78
N LYS A 103 10.88 3.84 -4.37
CA LYS A 103 12.16 3.23 -3.94
C LYS A 103 12.00 2.40 -2.68
N SER A 104 11.01 2.72 -1.86
CA SER A 104 10.64 2.00 -0.66
C SER A 104 9.51 1.00 -0.93
N ALA A 105 9.41 0.49 -2.16
CA ALA A 105 8.34 -0.39 -2.65
C ALA A 105 6.92 0.14 -2.36
N PHE A 106 6.75 1.46 -2.51
CA PHE A 106 5.52 2.19 -2.21
C PHE A 106 5.10 2.12 -0.74
N ALA A 107 6.04 2.00 0.19
CA ALA A 107 5.87 2.35 1.61
C ALA A 107 6.38 3.78 1.87
N ASP A 108 6.26 4.27 3.10
CA ASP A 108 6.98 5.47 3.56
C ASP A 108 8.31 5.06 4.22
N ASN A 109 9.35 5.88 4.07
CA ASN A 109 10.64 5.68 4.72
C ASN A 109 10.71 6.35 6.11
N LYS A 110 9.55 6.62 6.69
CA LYS A 110 9.35 7.23 8.01
C LYS A 110 8.40 6.37 8.83
N ALA A 111 8.55 6.45 10.15
CA ALA A 111 7.67 5.74 11.07
C ALA A 111 6.20 6.09 10.82
N LEU A 112 5.90 7.39 10.69
CA LEU A 112 4.58 7.92 10.42
C LEU A 112 4.66 8.99 9.32
N SER A 113 3.66 9.01 8.45
CA SER A 113 3.59 9.92 7.31
C SER A 113 3.04 11.28 7.70
N VAL A 114 3.36 12.30 6.91
CA VAL A 114 2.94 13.69 7.15
C VAL A 114 1.99 14.12 6.04
N GLY A 115 0.74 14.40 6.39
CA GLY A 115 -0.28 14.81 5.41
C GLY A 115 -0.34 16.32 5.16
N PHE A 116 -1.41 16.75 4.49
CA PHE A 116 -1.52 18.05 3.82
C PHE A 116 -1.36 19.27 4.74
N GLU A 117 -1.79 19.17 6.02
CA GLU A 117 -1.62 20.22 7.05
C GLU A 117 -0.43 19.97 7.99
N ASN A 118 0.55 19.18 7.57
CA ASN A 118 1.65 18.72 8.41
C ASN A 118 1.20 17.89 9.63
N LYS A 119 -0.01 17.33 9.59
CA LYS A 119 -0.50 16.37 10.60
C LYS A 119 0.15 15.02 10.34
N VAL A 120 0.47 14.31 11.42
CA VAL A 120 1.11 12.99 11.38
C VAL A 120 0.03 11.91 11.38
N THR A 121 0.16 10.91 10.51
CA THR A 121 -0.73 9.75 10.48
C THR A 121 -0.60 8.91 11.75
N PRO A 122 -1.66 8.20 12.19
CA PRO A 122 -1.58 7.37 13.39
C PRO A 122 -0.83 6.05 13.16
N ARG A 123 -0.56 5.69 11.90
CA ARG A 123 0.07 4.44 11.49
C ARG A 123 1.10 4.67 10.40
N ASN A 124 2.06 3.74 10.31
CA ASN A 124 3.02 3.61 9.21
C ASN A 124 2.29 3.33 7.89
N SER A 125 2.75 3.93 6.79
CA SER A 125 2.17 3.72 5.46
C SER A 125 2.69 2.43 4.85
N MET A 126 1.78 1.45 4.70
CA MET A 126 2.11 0.12 4.17
C MET A 126 2.60 0.18 2.72
N ALA A 127 3.48 -0.75 2.37
CA ALA A 127 3.89 -1.00 0.99
C ALA A 127 2.68 -1.34 0.10
N ILE A 128 2.61 -0.75 -1.10
CA ILE A 128 1.63 -1.10 -2.12
C ILE A 128 2.27 -2.09 -3.09
N VAL A 129 2.15 -3.38 -2.75
CA VAL A 129 2.73 -4.47 -3.53
C VAL A 129 1.67 -5.55 -3.76
N ASN A 130 1.44 -5.90 -5.03
CA ASN A 130 0.43 -6.86 -5.46
C ASN A 130 -0.95 -6.63 -4.83
N PRO A 131 -1.52 -5.40 -4.83
CA PRO A 131 -2.74 -5.10 -4.09
C PRO A 131 -3.96 -5.93 -4.54
N VAL A 132 -3.96 -6.44 -5.76
CA VAL A 132 -5.02 -7.29 -6.34
C VAL A 132 -5.23 -8.63 -5.63
N VAL A 133 -4.21 -9.14 -4.93
CA VAL A 133 -4.29 -10.41 -4.19
C VAL A 133 -4.35 -10.19 -2.68
N ASN A 134 -4.46 -8.93 -2.25
CA ASN A 134 -4.76 -8.59 -0.86
C ASN A 134 -6.27 -8.62 -0.66
N ASN A 135 -6.74 -9.46 0.27
CA ASN A 135 -8.16 -9.62 0.53
C ASN A 135 -8.70 -8.57 1.52
N SER A 136 -7.86 -8.09 2.45
CA SER A 136 -8.09 -6.92 3.29
C SER A 136 -6.94 -5.93 3.15
N LEU A 137 -7.31 -4.67 3.26
CA LEU A 137 -6.49 -3.49 3.09
C LEU A 137 -6.49 -2.70 4.39
N PHE A 138 -5.46 -1.86 4.55
CA PHE A 138 -5.11 -1.16 5.79
C PHE A 138 -4.67 -2.09 6.93
N TRP A 139 -3.97 -1.50 7.91
CA TRP A 139 -3.47 -2.19 9.09
C TRP A 139 -4.57 -2.80 9.99
N ASP A 140 -5.77 -2.22 10.00
CA ASP A 140 -6.92 -2.71 10.75
C ASP A 140 -7.87 -3.58 9.90
N SER A 141 -7.46 -3.97 8.69
CA SER A 141 -8.26 -4.79 7.78
C SER A 141 -9.69 -4.27 7.52
N ARG A 142 -9.95 -2.96 7.70
CA ARG A 142 -11.31 -2.40 7.66
C ARG A 142 -11.95 -2.38 6.27
N SER A 143 -11.17 -2.61 5.22
CA SER A 143 -11.64 -2.56 3.83
C SER A 143 -11.12 -3.75 3.02
N ASN A 144 -11.89 -4.18 2.03
CA ASN A 144 -11.54 -5.19 1.04
C ASN A 144 -11.59 -4.64 -0.40
N SER A 145 -11.64 -3.31 -0.56
CA SER A 145 -11.86 -2.64 -1.84
C SER A 145 -10.70 -1.69 -2.17
N ILE A 146 -10.12 -1.87 -3.36
CA ILE A 146 -9.10 -0.96 -3.91
C ILE A 146 -9.68 0.45 -4.07
N GLU A 147 -10.96 0.54 -4.42
CA GLU A 147 -11.69 1.80 -4.54
C GLU A 147 -11.73 2.54 -3.19
N ASN A 148 -11.92 1.83 -2.07
CA ASN A 148 -11.81 2.42 -0.73
C ASN A 148 -10.37 2.76 -0.35
N LEU A 149 -9.38 1.96 -0.76
CA LEU A 149 -7.94 2.30 -0.61
C LEU A 149 -7.58 3.61 -1.31
N ILE A 150 -8.36 4.04 -2.30
CA ILE A 150 -8.22 5.32 -2.98
C ILE A 150 -9.06 6.42 -2.32
N ARG A 151 -10.36 6.16 -2.10
CA ARG A 151 -11.32 7.18 -1.63
C ARG A 151 -11.06 7.64 -0.20
N GLU A 152 -10.64 6.73 0.68
CA GLU A 152 -10.45 7.05 2.09
C GLU A 152 -9.26 8.03 2.31
N PRO A 153 -8.04 7.78 1.78
CA PRO A 153 -6.92 8.73 1.92
C PRO A 153 -7.20 10.12 1.35
N ILE A 154 -7.88 10.17 0.19
CA ILE A 154 -8.25 11.43 -0.48
C ILE A 154 -9.09 12.30 0.45
N GLN A 155 -10.06 11.70 1.15
CA GLN A 155 -11.00 12.42 2.01
C GLN A 155 -10.55 12.52 3.48
N ASN A 156 -9.51 11.79 3.90
CA ASN A 156 -9.04 11.84 5.27
C ASN A 156 -8.41 13.20 5.61
N HIS A 157 -8.93 13.88 6.64
CA HIS A 157 -8.49 15.23 7.09
C HIS A 157 -7.14 15.27 7.83
N ILE A 158 -6.45 14.12 7.95
CA ILE A 158 -5.04 14.03 8.33
C ILE A 158 -4.17 13.87 7.08
N GLU A 159 -4.64 13.09 6.09
CA GLU A 159 -3.88 12.70 4.90
C GLU A 159 -3.99 13.74 3.77
N MET A 160 -4.99 13.65 2.89
CA MET A 160 -5.11 14.55 1.72
C MET A 160 -6.21 15.61 1.87
N GLY A 161 -7.18 15.39 2.76
CA GLY A 161 -8.13 16.39 3.26
C GLY A 161 -9.19 16.90 2.30
N MET A 162 -9.46 16.22 1.19
CA MET A 162 -10.52 16.66 0.28
C MET A 162 -11.90 16.49 0.92
N GLU A 163 -12.73 17.55 0.93
CA GLU A 163 -14.05 17.51 1.58
C GLU A 163 -15.04 16.55 0.88
N SER A 164 -14.90 16.37 -0.44
CA SER A 164 -15.68 15.40 -1.21
C SER A 164 -15.03 15.06 -2.54
N MET A 165 -15.37 13.89 -3.09
CA MET A 165 -14.95 13.51 -4.44
C MET A 165 -15.51 14.45 -5.53
N GLU A 166 -16.70 15.04 -5.32
CA GLU A 166 -17.24 16.06 -6.22
C GLU A 166 -16.33 17.30 -6.30
N GLN A 167 -15.81 17.76 -5.16
CA GLN A 167 -14.87 18.87 -5.11
C GLN A 167 -13.55 18.51 -5.81
N LEU A 168 -13.04 17.29 -5.61
CA LEU A 168 -11.86 16.81 -6.33
C LEU A 168 -12.09 16.85 -7.84
N VAL A 169 -13.20 16.31 -8.33
CA VAL A 169 -13.50 16.27 -9.77
C VAL A 169 -13.54 17.67 -10.38
N LYS A 170 -14.22 18.63 -9.75
CA LYS A 170 -14.25 20.04 -10.20
C LYS A 170 -12.84 20.62 -10.30
N LYS A 171 -12.01 20.31 -9.31
CA LYS A 171 -10.62 20.75 -9.27
C LYS A 171 -9.79 20.12 -10.39
N LEU A 172 -9.84 18.81 -10.58
CA LEU A 172 -9.08 18.12 -11.63
C LEU A 172 -9.50 18.57 -13.03
N ASN A 173 -10.80 18.81 -13.28
CA ASN A 173 -11.29 19.33 -14.57
C ASN A 173 -10.82 20.77 -14.87
N SER A 174 -10.31 21.51 -13.88
CA SER A 174 -9.72 22.85 -14.08
C SER A 174 -8.23 22.82 -14.47
N VAL A 175 -7.62 21.63 -14.53
CA VAL A 175 -6.19 21.45 -14.80
C VAL A 175 -5.97 20.99 -16.24
N GLU A 176 -5.27 21.81 -17.01
CA GLU A 176 -5.19 21.70 -18.47
C GLU A 176 -4.65 20.34 -18.97
N TYR A 177 -3.64 19.77 -18.29
CA TYR A 177 -3.01 18.53 -18.75
C TYR A 177 -3.86 17.27 -18.55
N TYR A 178 -4.94 17.31 -17.76
CA TYR A 178 -5.76 16.11 -17.56
C TYR A 178 -6.70 15.81 -18.72
N LYS A 179 -7.24 16.84 -19.39
CA LYS A 179 -8.20 16.65 -20.48
C LYS A 179 -7.70 15.66 -21.55
N PRO A 180 -6.51 15.85 -22.17
CA PRO A 180 -6.02 14.89 -23.17
C PRO A 180 -5.77 13.48 -22.58
N LEU A 181 -5.39 13.37 -21.31
CA LEU A 181 -5.17 12.07 -20.67
C LEU A 181 -6.49 11.32 -20.40
N VAL A 182 -7.57 12.03 -20.05
CA VAL A 182 -8.91 11.45 -19.85
C VAL A 182 -9.52 11.02 -21.19
N GLU A 183 -9.36 11.83 -22.22
CA GLU A 183 -9.78 11.51 -23.58
C GLU A 183 -9.07 10.24 -24.08
N GLU A 184 -7.76 10.14 -23.87
CA GLU A 184 -6.98 8.95 -24.24
C GLU A 184 -7.37 7.70 -23.44
N ALA A 185 -7.52 7.83 -22.12
CA ALA A 185 -7.80 6.68 -21.24
C ALA A 185 -9.22 6.12 -21.38
N PHE A 186 -10.21 6.99 -21.54
CA PHE A 186 -11.62 6.61 -21.39
C PHE A 186 -12.55 7.13 -22.48
N GLN A 187 -12.02 7.82 -23.51
CA GLN A 187 -12.82 8.46 -24.55
C GLN A 187 -13.88 9.42 -23.95
N ALA A 188 -13.53 10.07 -22.85
CA ALA A 188 -14.38 11.00 -22.12
C ALA A 188 -13.78 12.41 -22.16
N GLU A 189 -14.63 13.44 -22.16
CA GLU A 189 -14.19 14.85 -22.25
C GLU A 189 -13.77 15.43 -20.88
N GLU A 190 -14.28 14.86 -19.78
CA GLU A 190 -14.08 15.35 -18.41
C GLU A 190 -13.98 14.18 -17.43
N PHE A 191 -13.33 14.41 -16.29
CA PHE A 191 -13.38 13.48 -15.17
C PHE A 191 -14.79 13.37 -14.59
N THR A 192 -15.10 12.14 -14.16
CA THR A 192 -16.11 11.86 -13.15
C THR A 192 -15.42 11.21 -11.95
N GLU A 193 -16.11 11.13 -10.81
CA GLU A 193 -15.60 10.40 -9.63
C GLU A 193 -15.25 8.95 -9.97
N GLN A 194 -16.04 8.31 -10.85
CA GLN A 194 -15.78 6.95 -11.30
C GLN A 194 -14.49 6.85 -12.10
N LEU A 195 -14.23 7.79 -13.02
CA LEU A 195 -13.03 7.77 -13.86
C LEU A 195 -11.75 8.05 -13.06
N VAL A 196 -11.80 8.92 -12.04
CA VAL A 196 -10.66 9.17 -11.15
C VAL A 196 -10.26 7.88 -10.42
N VAL A 197 -11.24 7.20 -9.85
CA VAL A 197 -10.97 5.96 -9.09
C VAL A 197 -10.65 4.79 -10.00
N GLU A 198 -11.26 4.69 -11.17
CA GLU A 198 -10.92 3.68 -12.16
C GLU A 198 -9.46 3.82 -12.62
N ALA A 199 -9.01 5.03 -12.98
CA ALA A 199 -7.63 5.27 -13.39
C ALA A 199 -6.63 4.90 -12.28
N LEU A 200 -6.84 5.38 -11.06
CA LEU A 200 -5.99 5.03 -9.90
C LEU A 200 -6.03 3.52 -9.63
N SER A 201 -7.21 2.89 -9.72
CA SER A 201 -7.35 1.45 -9.53
C SER A 201 -6.56 0.68 -10.58
N GLN A 202 -6.59 1.08 -11.85
CA GLN A 202 -5.80 0.43 -12.90
C GLN A 202 -4.30 0.54 -12.63
N PHE A 203 -3.81 1.70 -12.19
CA PHE A 203 -2.41 1.87 -11.80
C PHE A 203 -2.04 0.99 -10.61
N LEU A 204 -2.82 1.00 -9.52
CA LEU A 204 -2.58 0.14 -8.35
C LEU A 204 -2.63 -1.34 -8.71
N ARG A 205 -3.59 -1.77 -9.54
CA ARG A 205 -3.71 -3.16 -10.00
C ARG A 205 -2.48 -3.58 -10.80
N SER A 206 -1.88 -2.66 -11.56
CA SER A 206 -0.67 -2.94 -12.34
C SER A 206 0.60 -3.12 -11.50
N MET A 207 0.60 -2.73 -10.21
CA MET A 207 1.75 -2.83 -9.30
C MET A 207 2.02 -4.28 -8.88
N VAL A 208 2.55 -5.07 -9.81
CA VAL A 208 2.88 -6.48 -9.61
C VAL A 208 4.40 -6.65 -9.40
N SER A 209 4.78 -7.27 -8.29
CA SER A 209 6.15 -7.63 -7.91
C SER A 209 6.26 -9.15 -7.75
N MET A 210 6.98 -9.77 -8.69
CA MET A 210 7.12 -11.22 -8.82
C MET A 210 8.48 -11.62 -9.43
N ASP A 211 9.50 -10.75 -9.42
CA ASP A 211 10.83 -11.03 -10.01
C ASP A 211 11.99 -10.96 -8.99
N SER A 212 11.68 -11.14 -7.70
CA SER A 212 12.68 -11.17 -6.63
C SER A 212 13.69 -12.32 -6.75
N LYS A 213 14.77 -12.29 -5.95
CA LYS A 213 15.72 -13.40 -5.88
C LYS A 213 15.05 -14.70 -5.43
N PHE A 214 14.07 -14.63 -4.51
CA PHE A 214 13.23 -15.76 -4.13
C PHE A 214 12.44 -16.30 -5.31
N ASP A 215 11.81 -15.42 -6.09
CA ASP A 215 11.01 -15.77 -7.25
C ASP A 215 11.83 -16.53 -8.32
N LYS A 216 13.06 -16.10 -8.58
CA LYS A 216 14.03 -16.78 -9.46
C LYS A 216 14.57 -18.08 -8.84
N GLY A 217 14.75 -18.08 -7.52
CA GLY A 217 15.20 -19.24 -6.76
C GLY A 217 14.18 -20.38 -6.77
N SER A 218 12.89 -20.08 -6.60
CA SER A 218 11.84 -21.11 -6.54
C SER A 218 11.75 -21.95 -7.81
N GLU A 219 12.06 -21.37 -8.97
CA GLU A 219 12.04 -22.06 -10.28
C GLU A 219 13.31 -22.89 -10.52
N SER A 220 14.43 -22.50 -9.91
CA SER A 220 15.76 -23.08 -10.12
C SER A 220 16.24 -23.93 -8.96
N GLY A 221 15.33 -24.34 -8.07
CA GLY A 221 15.66 -25.13 -6.87
C GLY A 221 16.58 -24.40 -5.88
N PHE A 222 16.49 -23.07 -5.84
CA PHE A 222 17.29 -22.17 -5.01
C PHE A 222 18.81 -22.26 -5.24
N SER A 223 19.22 -22.66 -6.45
CA SER A 223 20.64 -22.71 -6.84
C SER A 223 21.33 -21.34 -6.86
N ASN A 224 20.57 -20.25 -6.85
CA ASN A 224 21.04 -18.87 -6.75
C ASN A 224 21.21 -18.37 -5.30
N TYR A 225 20.91 -19.19 -4.28
CA TYR A 225 21.06 -18.81 -2.88
C TYR A 225 22.46 -19.13 -2.34
N SER A 226 22.92 -18.28 -1.43
CA SER A 226 24.03 -18.56 -0.52
C SER A 226 23.61 -19.53 0.59
N GLU A 227 24.58 -20.12 1.30
CA GLU A 227 24.31 -20.97 2.47
C GLU A 227 23.50 -20.24 3.55
N LEU A 228 23.76 -18.94 3.74
CA LEU A 228 23.06 -18.13 4.73
C LEU A 228 21.59 -17.91 4.36
N GLU A 229 21.31 -17.64 3.08
CA GLU A 229 19.93 -17.50 2.57
C GLU A 229 19.17 -18.84 2.59
N LEU A 230 19.84 -19.95 2.28
CA LEU A 230 19.25 -21.29 2.40
C LEU A 230 18.89 -21.60 3.86
N ARG A 231 19.80 -21.34 4.81
CA ARG A 231 19.52 -21.49 6.25
C ARG A 231 18.33 -20.60 6.66
N GLY A 232 18.29 -19.36 6.21
CA GLY A 232 17.19 -18.44 6.51
C GLY A 232 15.84 -18.92 5.98
N LYS A 233 15.82 -19.44 4.75
CA LYS A 233 14.65 -20.08 4.15
C LYS A 233 14.21 -21.27 5.00
N ASP A 234 15.13 -22.15 5.39
CA ASP A 234 14.82 -23.34 6.18
C ASP A 234 14.28 -22.96 7.57
N ILE A 235 14.82 -21.92 8.21
CA ILE A 235 14.25 -21.35 9.44
C ILE A 235 12.82 -20.88 9.19
N PHE A 236 12.59 -20.03 8.17
CA PHE A 236 11.30 -19.43 7.88
C PHE A 236 10.18 -20.46 7.69
N PHE A 237 10.46 -21.57 7.00
CA PHE A 237 9.50 -22.65 6.73
C PHE A 237 9.49 -23.76 7.80
N SER A 238 10.35 -23.70 8.83
CA SER A 238 10.39 -24.71 9.88
C SER A 238 9.18 -24.67 10.82
N ASP A 239 8.83 -25.83 11.37
CA ASP A 239 7.87 -25.96 12.48
C ASP A 239 8.34 -25.25 13.77
N HIS A 240 9.64 -24.97 13.87
CA HIS A 240 10.20 -24.23 14.99
C HIS A 240 9.94 -22.73 14.88
N ALA A 241 10.17 -22.10 13.72
CA ALA A 241 9.92 -20.66 13.56
C ALA A 241 8.44 -20.34 13.26
N LYS A 242 7.78 -21.19 12.47
CA LYS A 242 6.38 -21.05 12.04
C LYS A 242 6.06 -19.74 11.30
N CYS A 243 7.06 -19.04 10.73
CA CYS A 243 6.83 -17.79 10.01
C CYS A 243 5.85 -17.97 8.84
N SER A 244 6.02 -19.07 8.10
CA SER A 244 5.17 -19.48 6.99
C SER A 244 3.71 -19.79 7.39
N THR A 245 3.40 -19.98 8.68
CA THR A 245 2.00 -20.18 9.11
C THR A 245 1.17 -18.91 8.95
N CYS A 246 1.79 -17.73 9.08
CA CYS A 246 1.21 -16.41 8.84
C CYS A 246 1.52 -15.89 7.43
N HIS A 247 2.80 -15.98 7.04
CA HIS A 247 3.36 -15.31 5.87
C HIS A 247 3.68 -16.29 4.76
N LYS A 248 2.70 -16.64 3.93
CA LYS A 248 2.92 -17.55 2.79
C LYS A 248 1.98 -17.28 1.62
N GLY A 249 1.99 -18.19 0.64
CA GLY A 249 1.33 -18.00 -0.63
C GLY A 249 2.02 -16.92 -1.46
N ILE A 250 1.36 -16.51 -2.54
CA ILE A 250 1.99 -15.65 -3.55
C ILE A 250 2.49 -14.33 -2.98
N ASN A 251 1.82 -13.76 -1.97
CA ASN A 251 2.15 -12.45 -1.42
C ASN A 251 2.80 -12.53 -0.02
N PHE A 252 3.18 -13.72 0.47
CA PHE A 252 3.73 -13.87 1.83
C PHE A 252 2.91 -13.14 2.92
N SER A 253 1.58 -13.26 2.84
CA SER A 253 0.63 -12.62 3.73
C SER A 253 -0.49 -13.58 4.10
N ALA A 254 -1.21 -13.30 5.19
CA ALA A 254 -2.45 -14.02 5.47
C ALA A 254 -3.58 -13.56 4.53
N PRO A 255 -4.38 -14.46 3.92
CA PRO A 255 -5.70 -14.17 3.42
C PRO A 255 -6.64 -13.96 4.60
N ASP A 256 -7.53 -13.00 4.45
CA ASP A 256 -8.54 -12.73 5.45
C ASP A 256 -9.65 -13.78 5.41
N GLY A 257 -10.10 -14.16 6.59
CA GLY A 257 -11.34 -14.89 6.79
C GLY A 257 -12.08 -14.24 7.95
N ASN A 258 -13.23 -13.64 7.66
CA ASN A 258 -14.32 -13.45 8.60
C ASN A 258 -15.55 -14.15 8.00
N GLY A 259 -15.52 -15.47 7.84
CA GLY A 259 -16.66 -16.25 7.34
C GLY A 259 -17.12 -15.96 5.90
N GLY A 260 -16.69 -14.87 5.27
CA GLY A 260 -16.66 -14.64 3.84
C GLY A 260 -15.21 -14.74 3.43
N GLY A 261 -14.75 -15.96 3.13
CA GLY A 261 -13.52 -16.11 2.38
C GLY A 261 -13.57 -15.18 1.18
N SER A 262 -12.40 -14.71 0.75
CA SER A 262 -12.31 -14.12 -0.57
C SER A 262 -13.04 -15.05 -1.55
N SER A 263 -14.03 -14.52 -2.27
CA SER A 263 -14.62 -15.25 -3.40
C SER A 263 -13.56 -15.49 -4.49
N ILE A 264 -12.41 -14.82 -4.37
CA ILE A 264 -11.17 -15.30 -4.96
C ILE A 264 -10.74 -16.50 -4.12
N SER A 265 -11.11 -17.69 -4.58
CA SER A 265 -10.40 -18.90 -4.22
C SER A 265 -8.92 -18.60 -4.37
N ASN A 266 -8.21 -18.38 -3.26
CA ASN A 266 -6.73 -18.43 -3.21
C ASN A 266 -6.27 -19.89 -3.35
N SER A 267 -6.97 -20.63 -4.22
CA SER A 267 -6.65 -21.94 -4.71
C SER A 267 -5.54 -21.74 -5.74
N PHE A 268 -4.36 -21.37 -5.24
CA PHE A 268 -3.10 -21.84 -5.81
C PHE A 268 -3.01 -23.38 -5.79
N ILE A 269 -3.99 -24.05 -5.19
CA ILE A 269 -4.26 -25.47 -5.34
C ILE A 269 -5.20 -25.69 -6.53
N ASN A 270 -4.79 -25.34 -7.74
CA ASN A 270 -5.31 -26.09 -8.88
C ASN A 270 -4.47 -27.37 -8.93
N GLN A 271 -5.08 -28.53 -8.64
CA GLN A 271 -4.40 -29.83 -8.55
C GLN A 271 -3.75 -30.30 -9.88
N GLN A 272 -3.61 -29.43 -10.87
CA GLN A 272 -3.21 -29.77 -12.24
C GLN A 272 -2.04 -28.94 -12.78
N ASP A 273 -1.58 -27.86 -12.11
CA ASP A 273 -0.39 -27.11 -12.53
C ASP A 273 0.64 -27.06 -11.39
N ASN A 274 1.62 -27.96 -11.48
CA ASN A 274 2.64 -28.20 -10.46
C ASN A 274 3.79 -27.17 -10.49
N SER A 275 3.65 -25.99 -11.11
CA SER A 275 4.74 -25.00 -11.11
C SER A 275 5.05 -24.39 -9.73
N PHE A 276 4.12 -24.49 -8.76
CA PHE A 276 4.36 -24.21 -7.33
C PHE A 276 4.00 -25.42 -6.44
N GLY A 277 4.14 -26.62 -7.00
CA GLY A 277 3.59 -27.89 -6.51
C GLY A 277 4.27 -28.54 -5.30
N ASN A 278 4.74 -27.78 -4.31
CA ASN A 278 5.07 -28.34 -3.00
C ASN A 278 4.03 -27.87 -1.99
N SER A 279 3.36 -28.84 -1.35
CA SER A 279 2.34 -28.62 -0.31
C SER A 279 2.82 -27.74 0.86
N GLU A 280 4.12 -27.50 0.98
CA GLU A 280 4.77 -26.61 1.93
C GLU A 280 4.35 -25.13 1.78
N TYR A 281 3.92 -24.71 0.58
CA TYR A 281 3.51 -23.32 0.30
C TYR A 281 1.99 -23.13 0.18
N ALA A 282 1.19 -24.17 0.43
CA ALA A 282 -0.28 -24.10 0.41
C ALA A 282 -0.79 -23.12 1.50
N GLY A 283 -1.82 -22.32 1.21
CA GLY A 283 -2.23 -21.11 1.95
C GLY A 283 -2.43 -21.20 3.48
N PRO A 284 -2.48 -20.06 4.21
CA PRO A 284 -2.27 -20.03 5.66
C PRO A 284 -3.39 -20.50 6.54
N GLU A 285 -2.94 -20.97 7.69
CA GLU A 285 -3.74 -21.51 8.78
C GLU A 285 -4.34 -20.37 9.62
N ILE A 286 -3.97 -19.11 9.34
CA ILE A 286 -4.35 -17.92 10.11
C ILE A 286 -5.26 -17.01 9.30
N MET A 287 -6.23 -16.46 10.01
CA MET A 287 -7.20 -15.48 9.54
C MET A 287 -6.59 -14.08 9.66
N GLY A 288 -6.21 -13.47 8.53
CA GLY A 288 -6.07 -12.02 8.27
C GLY A 288 -5.23 -11.10 9.18
N THR A 289 -5.42 -11.17 10.49
CA THR A 289 -4.87 -10.28 11.51
C THR A 289 -4.32 -11.06 12.71
N ALA A 290 -3.26 -10.58 13.34
CA ALA A 290 -2.72 -11.18 14.57
C ALA A 290 -2.25 -10.12 15.55
N ASN A 291 -2.30 -10.45 16.84
CA ASN A 291 -1.60 -9.68 17.87
C ASN A 291 -0.29 -10.41 18.17
N ILE A 292 0.82 -9.73 17.85
CA ILE A 292 2.17 -10.29 17.96
C ILE A 292 2.88 -9.89 19.26
N GLY A 293 2.15 -9.36 20.25
CA GLY A 293 2.70 -9.03 21.56
C GLY A 293 3.60 -7.78 21.58
N LEU A 294 3.37 -6.81 20.69
CA LEU A 294 4.09 -5.52 20.68
C LEU A 294 3.87 -4.76 21.99
N ASP A 295 2.62 -4.70 22.47
CA ASP A 295 2.21 -3.95 23.64
C ASP A 295 1.33 -4.80 24.58
N ILE A 296 1.32 -4.46 25.87
CA ILE A 296 0.38 -5.03 26.85
C ILE A 296 -0.89 -4.17 26.92
N VAL A 297 -0.72 -2.85 26.73
CA VAL A 297 -1.80 -1.85 26.67
C VAL A 297 -1.70 -1.16 25.33
N TYR A 298 -2.73 -1.31 24.50
CA TYR A 298 -2.72 -0.79 23.13
C TYR A 298 -3.24 0.65 23.11
N ALA A 299 -2.45 1.57 22.57
CA ALA A 299 -2.94 2.90 22.19
C ALA A 299 -3.83 2.84 20.94
N ASP A 300 -3.60 1.84 20.10
CA ASP A 300 -4.35 1.55 18.88
C ASP A 300 -4.87 0.11 18.92
N ASN A 301 -6.17 -0.08 18.78
CA ASN A 301 -6.79 -1.41 18.84
C ASN A 301 -6.61 -2.22 17.56
N GLY A 302 -6.10 -1.62 16.47
CA GLY A 302 -6.02 -2.26 15.16
C GLY A 302 -7.41 -2.68 14.67
N PHE A 303 -7.51 -3.91 14.16
CA PHE A 303 -8.79 -4.54 13.84
C PHE A 303 -9.62 -4.79 15.11
N SER A 304 -8.99 -5.37 16.13
CA SER A 304 -9.56 -5.60 17.46
C SER A 304 -8.46 -6.04 18.41
N ASN A 305 -8.49 -5.61 19.68
CA ASN A 305 -7.63 -6.15 20.74
C ASN A 305 -6.11 -6.12 20.42
N GLY A 306 -5.64 -5.11 19.69
CA GLY A 306 -4.24 -4.98 19.26
C GLY A 306 -3.85 -5.93 18.12
N GLN A 307 -4.82 -6.54 17.45
CA GLN A 307 -4.60 -7.34 16.24
C GLN A 307 -4.48 -6.43 15.04
N PHE A 308 -3.47 -6.67 14.22
CA PHE A 308 -3.23 -5.96 12.98
C PHE A 308 -3.12 -6.93 11.82
N LYS A 309 -3.45 -6.44 10.62
CA LYS A 309 -3.26 -7.16 9.37
C LYS A 309 -1.85 -7.75 9.31
N ILE A 310 -1.77 -9.02 8.91
CA ILE A 310 -0.50 -9.66 8.55
C ILE A 310 -0.12 -9.13 7.16
N PRO A 311 0.93 -8.28 7.04
CA PRO A 311 1.29 -7.65 5.77
C PRO A 311 1.98 -8.64 4.83
N THR A 312 2.09 -8.27 3.56
CA THR A 312 3.00 -8.93 2.61
C THR A 312 4.44 -8.78 3.08
N LEU A 313 5.25 -9.83 2.90
CA LEU A 313 6.70 -9.75 3.07
C LEU A 313 7.44 -9.52 1.75
N ARG A 314 6.73 -9.40 0.62
CA ARG A 314 7.37 -8.97 -0.63
C ARG A 314 7.92 -7.56 -0.44
N ASN A 315 9.16 -7.37 -0.88
CA ASN A 315 9.92 -6.14 -0.71
C ASN A 315 10.15 -5.70 0.75
N ILE A 316 10.01 -6.60 1.74
CA ILE A 316 10.19 -6.24 3.16
C ILE A 316 11.61 -5.69 3.46
N GLY A 317 12.61 -6.06 2.67
CA GLY A 317 13.97 -5.48 2.78
C GLY A 317 14.04 -3.99 2.43
N LEU A 318 13.00 -3.40 1.82
CA LEU A 318 12.97 -2.03 1.31
C LEU A 318 11.95 -1.13 2.01
N THR A 319 11.12 -1.66 2.92
CA THR A 319 9.93 -0.99 3.44
C THR A 319 10.04 -0.61 4.91
N GLY A 320 11.26 -0.46 5.43
CA GLY A 320 11.47 0.04 6.79
C GLY A 320 11.07 1.51 6.90
N PRO A 321 10.69 1.98 8.10
CA PRO A 321 10.61 1.23 9.36
C PRO A 321 9.34 0.36 9.47
N TYR A 322 9.36 -0.61 10.39
CA TYR A 322 8.44 -1.75 10.45
C TYR A 322 7.40 -1.63 11.57
N MET A 323 6.37 -2.48 11.45
CA MET A 323 5.15 -2.54 12.28
C MET A 323 4.15 -1.43 11.97
N HIS A 324 2.94 -1.55 12.53
CA HIS A 324 1.83 -0.63 12.27
C HIS A 324 2.13 0.83 12.67
N ASP A 325 3.11 1.06 13.54
CA ASP A 325 3.52 2.37 14.02
C ASP A 325 4.99 2.72 13.66
N GLY A 326 5.66 1.86 12.89
CA GLY A 326 7.03 2.12 12.42
C GLY A 326 8.08 2.13 13.53
N ARG A 327 7.87 1.42 14.64
CA ARG A 327 8.76 1.49 15.82
C ARG A 327 10.10 0.76 15.66
N PHE A 328 10.24 -0.09 14.65
CA PHE A 328 11.48 -0.84 14.39
C PHE A 328 12.12 -0.31 13.11
N GLU A 329 13.36 0.14 13.18
CA GLU A 329 14.10 0.71 12.06
C GLU A 329 14.68 -0.38 11.14
N THR A 330 14.93 -1.59 11.67
CA THR A 330 15.59 -2.66 10.90
C THR A 330 14.90 -4.03 11.01
N LEU A 331 15.17 -4.91 10.03
CA LEU A 331 14.69 -6.29 10.07
C LEU A 331 15.27 -7.07 11.25
N GLU A 332 16.47 -6.74 11.71
CA GLU A 332 17.08 -7.32 12.91
C GLU A 332 16.22 -7.05 14.14
N GLU A 333 15.72 -5.81 14.30
CA GLU A 333 14.83 -5.47 15.42
C GLU A 333 13.49 -6.21 15.34
N VAL A 334 12.97 -6.41 14.11
CA VAL A 334 11.79 -7.26 13.88
C VAL A 334 12.05 -8.70 14.30
N VAL A 335 13.20 -9.27 13.91
CA VAL A 335 13.57 -10.63 14.28
C VAL A 335 13.82 -10.75 15.79
N ASP A 336 14.43 -9.74 16.41
CA ASP A 336 14.61 -9.66 17.86
C ASP A 336 13.28 -9.63 18.61
N HIS A 337 12.25 -8.98 18.05
CA HIS A 337 10.90 -9.01 18.62
C HIS A 337 10.38 -10.44 18.77
N TYR A 338 10.35 -11.21 17.69
CA TYR A 338 9.90 -12.61 17.71
C TYR A 338 10.83 -13.54 18.48
N SER A 339 12.13 -13.27 18.47
CA SER A 339 13.12 -14.08 19.18
C SER A 339 13.06 -13.88 20.69
N ASP A 340 12.84 -12.64 21.15
CA ASP A 340 13.16 -12.26 22.52
C ASP A 340 12.19 -11.29 23.21
N ASN A 341 11.46 -10.43 22.48
CA ASN A 341 10.79 -9.26 23.09
C ASN A 341 9.25 -9.28 23.05
N MET A 342 8.62 -10.34 22.54
CA MET A 342 7.16 -10.50 22.60
C MET A 342 6.65 -10.47 24.05
N LYS A 343 5.55 -9.73 24.27
CA LYS A 343 4.92 -9.57 25.57
C LYS A 343 3.71 -10.51 25.71
N LEU A 344 3.64 -11.22 26.83
CA LEU A 344 2.47 -12.05 27.17
C LEU A 344 1.28 -11.16 27.53
N HIS A 345 0.11 -11.47 26.97
CA HIS A 345 -1.18 -10.90 27.36
C HIS A 345 -2.32 -11.80 26.87
N GLN A 346 -3.54 -11.51 27.32
CA GLN A 346 -4.73 -12.35 27.08
C GLN A 346 -5.16 -12.49 25.61
N ASN A 347 -4.75 -11.56 24.75
CA ASN A 347 -5.16 -11.50 23.34
C ASN A 347 -4.02 -11.91 22.40
N LEU A 348 -2.89 -12.42 22.93
CA LEU A 348 -1.71 -12.79 22.14
C LEU A 348 -2.11 -13.97 21.25
N ASP A 349 -1.70 -13.96 19.98
CA ASP A 349 -2.02 -15.09 19.09
C ASP A 349 -1.50 -16.39 19.70
N ASP A 350 -2.35 -17.43 19.74
CA ASP A 350 -2.07 -18.71 20.39
C ASP A 350 -0.76 -19.36 19.89
N LYS A 351 -0.28 -19.02 18.69
CA LYS A 351 1.00 -19.51 18.15
C LYS A 351 2.23 -18.98 18.90
N PHE A 352 2.07 -17.85 19.58
CA PHE A 352 3.09 -17.25 20.43
C PHE A 352 2.91 -17.59 21.91
N VAL A 353 2.02 -18.53 22.24
CA VAL A 353 1.77 -18.98 23.62
C VAL A 353 2.29 -20.40 23.81
N GLN A 354 2.96 -20.66 24.94
CA GLN A 354 3.35 -21.99 25.39
C GLN A 354 2.99 -22.14 26.88
N GLY A 355 1.81 -22.71 27.15
CA GLY A 355 1.24 -22.71 28.50
C GLY A 355 0.96 -21.29 28.96
N ASP A 356 1.43 -20.91 30.14
CA ASP A 356 1.26 -19.56 30.70
C ASP A 356 2.43 -18.62 30.35
N GLN A 357 3.18 -18.89 29.28
CA GLN A 357 4.37 -18.14 28.88
C GLN A 357 4.34 -17.78 27.39
N VAL A 358 5.13 -16.78 27.01
CA VAL A 358 5.40 -16.47 25.60
C VAL A 358 6.30 -17.53 25.02
N ARG A 359 5.93 -18.05 23.85
CA ARG A 359 6.78 -18.89 23.00
C ARG A 359 7.74 -18.01 22.23
N LEU A 360 8.92 -17.78 22.80
CA LEU A 360 10.02 -17.06 22.17
C LEU A 360 10.89 -18.01 21.34
N LEU A 361 11.35 -17.57 20.16
CA LEU A 361 12.11 -18.42 19.24
C LEU A 361 13.56 -18.66 19.70
N LYS A 362 14.13 -17.75 20.51
CA LYS A 362 15.48 -17.87 21.08
C LYS A 362 16.55 -18.20 20.03
N PHE A 363 16.51 -17.47 18.92
CA PHE A 363 17.50 -17.59 17.86
C PHE A 363 18.87 -17.12 18.32
N ASP A 364 19.91 -17.85 17.91
CA ASP A 364 21.28 -17.35 18.01
C ASP A 364 21.57 -16.28 16.93
N GLN A 365 22.74 -15.66 16.99
CA GLN A 365 23.08 -14.57 16.06
C GLN A 365 23.13 -15.05 14.59
N ASN A 366 23.50 -16.31 14.35
CA ASN A 366 23.57 -16.86 13.00
C ASN A 366 22.18 -17.11 12.44
N ASP A 367 21.25 -17.60 13.27
CA ASP A 367 19.85 -17.80 12.89
C ASP A 367 19.15 -16.46 12.58
N LYS A 368 19.40 -15.43 13.40
CA LYS A 368 18.88 -14.08 13.15
C LYS A 368 19.40 -13.53 11.82
N ALA A 369 20.72 -13.59 11.60
CA ALA A 369 21.34 -13.14 10.36
C ALA A 369 20.84 -13.94 9.13
N ALA A 370 20.67 -15.25 9.28
CA ALA A 370 20.15 -16.11 8.23
C ALA A 370 18.72 -15.72 7.85
N LEU A 371 17.83 -15.53 8.82
CA LEU A 371 16.45 -15.12 8.58
C LEU A 371 16.38 -13.75 7.87
N VAL A 372 17.16 -12.77 8.32
CA VAL A 372 17.25 -11.47 7.64
C VAL A 372 17.78 -11.61 6.21
N ALA A 373 18.79 -12.44 5.97
CA ALA A 373 19.30 -12.71 4.62
C ALA A 373 18.21 -13.29 3.72
N PHE A 374 17.41 -14.24 4.20
CA PHE A 374 16.27 -14.78 3.46
C PHE A 374 15.19 -13.72 3.17
N LEU A 375 14.80 -12.91 4.16
CA LEU A 375 13.80 -11.86 3.97
C LEU A 375 14.23 -10.84 2.89
N ASN A 376 15.52 -10.51 2.82
CA ASN A 376 16.05 -9.65 1.77
C ASN A 376 15.96 -10.26 0.36
N THR A 377 15.87 -11.59 0.23
CA THR A 377 15.65 -12.24 -1.07
C THR A 377 14.26 -11.99 -1.66
N LEU A 378 13.32 -11.46 -0.85
CA LEU A 378 11.95 -11.13 -1.25
C LEU A 378 11.84 -9.75 -1.93
N SER A 379 12.96 -9.04 -2.09
CA SER A 379 13.02 -7.72 -2.74
C SER A 379 13.14 -7.85 -4.26
N ASP A 380 12.36 -7.04 -4.97
CA ASP A 380 12.25 -6.97 -6.42
C ASP A 380 12.78 -5.61 -6.90
N GLU A 381 14.05 -5.62 -7.32
CA GLU A 381 14.76 -4.42 -7.77
C GLU A 381 14.13 -3.82 -9.03
N ASP A 382 13.61 -4.66 -9.93
CA ASP A 382 12.96 -4.22 -11.16
C ASP A 382 11.66 -3.47 -10.82
N PHE A 383 10.87 -3.94 -9.84
CA PHE A 383 9.66 -3.28 -9.39
C PHE A 383 9.91 -1.85 -8.88
N VAL A 384 10.91 -1.66 -8.02
CA VAL A 384 11.20 -0.35 -7.40
C VAL A 384 11.96 0.62 -8.31
N GLN A 385 12.44 0.16 -9.47
CA GLN A 385 13.15 0.98 -10.47
C GLN A 385 12.38 1.13 -11.79
N ALA A 386 11.27 0.40 -11.97
CA ALA A 386 10.53 0.38 -13.23
C ALA A 386 10.02 1.78 -13.61
N GLU A 387 10.32 2.20 -14.85
CA GLU A 387 9.88 3.50 -15.38
C GLU A 387 8.35 3.64 -15.38
N ARG A 388 7.61 2.55 -15.61
CA ARG A 388 6.14 2.55 -15.57
C ARG A 388 5.57 2.94 -14.20
N PHE A 389 6.37 2.93 -13.16
CA PHE A 389 5.95 3.21 -11.80
C PHE A 389 6.54 4.51 -11.23
N SER A 390 7.42 5.21 -11.95
CA SER A 390 8.15 6.39 -11.47
C SER A 390 7.36 7.70 -11.55
N ASP A 391 7.83 8.75 -10.89
CA ASP A 391 7.20 10.08 -10.94
C ASP A 391 7.19 10.63 -12.40
N PRO A 392 6.02 10.87 -13.02
CA PRO A 392 5.96 11.43 -14.37
C PRO A 392 6.09 12.97 -14.38
N PHE A 393 6.29 13.64 -13.24
CA PHE A 393 6.43 15.09 -13.18
C PHE A 393 7.88 15.55 -13.23
N VAL A 394 8.16 16.57 -14.03
CA VAL A 394 9.42 17.32 -13.98
C VAL A 394 9.28 18.40 -12.92
N ARG A 395 10.08 18.34 -11.84
CA ARG A 395 9.93 19.22 -10.66
C ARG A 395 11.15 20.06 -10.35
#